data_AF-A0A2D8HXU8-F1
#
_entry.id   AF-A0A2D8HXU8-F1
#
_cell.length_a   1.000
_cell.length_b   1.000
_cell.length_c   1.000
_cell.angle_alpha   90.00
_cell.angle_beta   90.00
_cell.angle_gamma   90.00
#
_symmetry.space_group_name_H-M   'P 1'
#
loop_
_entity.id
_entity.type
_entity.pdbx_description
1 polymer ?
#
loop_
_entity_poly.entity_id
_entity_poly.type
_entity_poly.pdbx_seq_one_letter_code
_entity_poly.pdbx_strand_id
1 'polypeptide(L)'
;IGISWMTVSIIGAMATGFVGIAYVAETKMSLPDAETIFIIFSQFLFHPLIGGFLLAAILAAIMSTISSQLLVSSSSLTEDFYKAFLRKDASDKELVFVGRMSVLAVSLVAIWLAWNPENTILSLVSNAWAGFGAAFGPVVILSLFWKRMNRNGALAGMLAGAITVLFWIYGPTFGGEHLSAYVYEIVPGFILSTLAIIIFSKFTAEPEQELQDKFVEMESVIDDYYHGDKKG
;
A
#
# COMPACT_ATOMS: atom_id res chain seq x y z
N ILE A 1 18.60 12.50 5.06
CA ILE A 1 18.21 12.12 6.45
C ILE A 1 17.29 10.89 6.44
N GLY A 2 16.13 10.92 5.78
CA GLY A 2 15.20 9.77 5.73
C GLY A 2 15.80 8.47 5.18
N ILE A 3 16.47 8.53 4.02
CA ILE A 3 17.12 7.34 3.42
C ILE A 3 18.20 6.76 4.33
N SER A 4 19.04 7.61 4.92
CA SER A 4 20.11 7.19 5.84
C SER A 4 19.54 6.47 7.07
N TRP A 5 18.45 6.99 7.66
CA TRP A 5 17.79 6.37 8.80
C TRP A 5 17.11 5.04 8.46
N MET A 6 16.51 4.96 7.27
CA MET A 6 15.91 3.72 6.76
C MET A 6 16.97 2.62 6.62
N THR A 7 18.13 2.93 6.04
CA THR A 7 19.23 1.96 5.91
C THR A 7 19.68 1.43 7.26
N VAL A 8 19.87 2.29 8.25
CA VAL A 8 20.25 1.89 9.61
C VAL A 8 19.20 0.98 10.24
N SER A 9 17.92 1.33 10.08
CA SER A 9 16.80 0.56 10.64
C SER A 9 16.70 -0.84 10.03
N ILE A 10 16.86 -0.94 8.70
CA ILE A 10 16.83 -2.23 7.98
C ILE A 10 18.00 -3.12 8.42
N ILE A 11 19.21 -2.57 8.51
CA ILE A 11 20.39 -3.33 8.97
C ILE A 11 20.17 -3.84 10.40
N GLY A 12 19.65 -3.00 11.29
CA GLY A 12 19.31 -3.40 12.66
C GLY A 12 18.27 -4.52 12.72
N ALA A 13 17.17 -4.38 11.97
CA ALA A 13 16.12 -5.40 11.89
C ALA A 13 16.64 -6.74 11.33
N MET A 14 17.45 -6.69 10.26
CA MET A 14 18.10 -7.88 9.69
C MET A 14 19.05 -8.55 10.69
N ALA A 15 19.86 -7.78 11.40
CA ALA A 15 20.77 -8.31 12.42
C ALA A 15 20.00 -9.01 13.55
N THR A 16 18.91 -8.39 14.05
CA THR A 16 18.01 -9.04 15.03
C THR A 16 17.43 -10.34 14.49
N GLY A 17 16.97 -10.35 13.24
CA GLY A 17 16.44 -11.56 12.59
C GLY A 17 17.47 -12.68 12.49
N PHE A 18 18.69 -12.38 12.03
CA PHE A 18 19.75 -13.39 11.90
C PHE A 18 20.21 -13.96 13.25
N VAL A 19 20.38 -13.10 14.26
CA VAL A 19 20.66 -13.56 15.63
C VAL A 19 19.49 -14.38 16.16
N GLY A 20 18.25 -13.98 15.84
CA GLY A 20 17.01 -14.71 16.08
C GLY A 20 17.07 -16.16 15.61
N ILE A 21 17.36 -16.33 14.33
CA ILE A 21 17.45 -17.65 13.68
C ILE A 21 18.50 -18.54 14.37
N ALA A 22 19.71 -18.00 14.61
CA ALA A 22 20.78 -18.75 15.25
C ALA A 22 20.41 -19.18 16.68
N TYR A 23 19.78 -18.30 17.45
CA TYR A 23 19.39 -18.58 18.83
C TYR A 23 18.26 -19.62 18.92
N VAL A 24 17.24 -19.50 18.07
CA VAL A 24 16.12 -20.47 18.00
C VAL A 24 16.64 -21.85 17.61
N ALA A 25 17.58 -21.93 16.67
CA ALA A 25 18.18 -23.18 16.24
C ALA A 25 18.98 -23.87 17.37
N GLU A 26 19.77 -23.11 18.13
CA GLU A 26 20.59 -23.64 19.22
C GLU A 26 19.73 -24.08 20.43
N THR A 27 18.77 -23.25 20.82
CA THR A 27 17.96 -23.48 22.03
C THR A 27 16.76 -24.38 21.81
N LYS A 28 16.41 -24.67 20.56
CA LYS A 28 15.18 -25.38 20.16
C LYS A 28 13.91 -24.74 20.73
N MET A 29 13.93 -23.41 20.92
CA MET A 29 12.78 -22.64 21.36
C MET A 29 11.66 -22.70 20.31
N SER A 30 10.41 -22.86 20.75
CA SER A 30 9.26 -22.72 19.86
C SER A 30 8.97 -21.24 19.63
N LEU A 31 8.98 -20.82 18.35
CA LEU A 31 8.63 -19.46 17.94
C LEU A 31 7.47 -19.54 16.93
N PRO A 32 6.21 -19.43 17.40
CA PRO A 32 5.04 -19.51 16.52
C PRO A 32 4.98 -18.39 15.48
N ASP A 33 5.46 -17.19 15.84
CA ASP A 33 5.49 -16.02 14.96
C ASP A 33 6.88 -15.37 14.96
N ALA A 34 7.54 -15.40 13.81
CA ALA A 34 8.86 -14.85 13.61
C ALA A 34 8.91 -13.32 13.79
N GLU A 35 7.79 -12.61 13.61
CA GLU A 35 7.70 -11.15 13.76
C GLU A 35 7.86 -10.72 15.24
N THR A 36 7.65 -11.64 16.18
CA THR A 36 7.76 -11.38 17.63
C THR A 36 9.18 -11.51 18.19
N ILE A 37 10.16 -11.90 17.38
CA ILE A 37 11.52 -12.21 17.85
C ILE A 37 12.18 -11.05 18.60
N PHE A 38 11.98 -9.81 18.15
CA PHE A 38 12.51 -8.63 18.82
C PHE A 38 11.88 -8.42 20.20
N ILE A 39 10.56 -8.62 20.32
CA ILE A 39 9.83 -8.52 21.59
C ILE A 39 10.38 -9.54 22.58
N ILE A 40 10.54 -10.78 22.13
CA ILE A 40 11.11 -11.89 22.92
C ILE A 40 12.53 -11.56 23.38
N PHE A 41 13.41 -11.14 22.47
CA PHE A 41 14.79 -10.76 22.80
C PHE A 41 14.87 -9.57 23.75
N SER A 42 13.97 -8.60 23.64
CA SER A 42 13.92 -7.45 24.54
C SER A 42 13.71 -7.84 26.01
N GLN A 43 13.01 -8.96 26.25
CA GLN A 43 12.69 -9.45 27.59
C GLN A 43 13.80 -10.34 28.17
N PHE A 44 14.51 -11.09 27.32
CA PHE A 44 15.52 -12.06 27.79
C PHE A 44 16.95 -11.51 27.81
N LEU A 45 17.31 -10.61 26.88
CA LEU A 45 18.68 -10.10 26.76
C LEU A 45 18.94 -8.86 27.62
N PHE A 46 17.90 -8.17 28.06
CA PHE A 46 18.02 -6.90 28.77
C PHE A 46 17.45 -6.98 30.18
N HIS A 47 17.91 -6.07 31.04
CA HIS A 47 17.33 -5.87 32.36
C HIS A 47 15.82 -5.51 32.23
N PRO A 48 14.91 -5.98 33.11
CA PRO A 48 13.46 -5.76 32.99
C PRO A 48 13.05 -4.30 32.78
N LEU A 49 13.77 -3.35 33.37
CA LEU A 49 13.55 -1.91 33.17
C LEU A 49 13.79 -1.46 31.72
N ILE A 50 14.85 -1.99 31.09
CA ILE A 50 15.18 -1.69 29.69
C ILE A 50 14.19 -2.42 28.77
N GLY A 51 13.89 -3.69 29.05
CA GLY A 51 12.87 -4.43 28.29
C GLY A 51 11.52 -3.72 28.30
N GLY A 52 11.05 -3.29 29.47
CA GLY A 52 9.81 -2.50 29.60
C GLY A 52 9.86 -1.18 28.83
N PHE A 53 10.99 -0.47 28.86
CA PHE A 53 11.19 0.74 28.08
C PHE A 53 11.13 0.48 26.56
N LEU A 54 11.76 -0.60 26.07
CA LEU A 54 11.73 -0.98 24.66
C LEU A 54 10.31 -1.32 24.20
N LEU A 55 9.55 -2.08 24.99
CA LEU A 55 8.15 -2.38 24.67
C LEU A 55 7.29 -1.12 24.63
N ALA A 56 7.48 -0.20 25.57
CA ALA A 56 6.81 1.10 25.55
C ALA A 56 7.16 1.92 24.30
N ALA A 57 8.43 1.88 23.86
CA ALA A 57 8.88 2.57 22.65
C ALA A 57 8.24 1.99 21.38
N ILE A 58 8.12 0.65 21.27
CA ILE A 58 7.42 -0.01 20.15
C ILE A 58 5.96 0.44 20.13
N LEU A 59 5.26 0.38 21.28
CA LEU A 59 3.87 0.79 21.37
C LEU A 59 3.68 2.27 21.01
N ALA A 60 4.57 3.15 21.47
CA ALA A 60 4.55 4.57 21.11
C ALA A 60 4.74 4.79 19.60
N ALA A 61 5.69 4.07 18.98
CA ALA A 61 5.92 4.14 17.54
C ALA A 61 4.70 3.67 16.74
N ILE A 62 4.09 2.55 17.14
CA ILE A 62 2.85 2.03 16.53
C ILE A 62 1.72 3.05 16.67
N MET A 63 1.51 3.61 17.86
CA MET A 63 0.45 4.60 18.09
C MET A 63 0.62 5.87 17.25
N SER A 64 1.85 6.35 17.08
CA SER A 64 2.14 7.51 16.21
C SER A 64 1.80 7.22 14.73
N THR A 65 2.06 5.99 14.28
CA THR A 65 1.78 5.56 12.91
C THR A 65 0.27 5.36 12.72
N ILE A 66 -0.39 4.63 13.62
CA ILE A 66 -1.85 4.42 13.56
C ILE A 66 -2.60 5.75 13.57
N SER A 67 -2.22 6.69 14.44
CA SER A 67 -2.89 7.99 14.53
C SER A 67 -2.80 8.78 13.21
N SER A 68 -1.63 8.81 12.58
CA SER A 68 -1.45 9.49 11.29
C SER A 68 -2.19 8.77 10.15
N GLN A 69 -2.14 7.43 10.09
CA GLN A 69 -2.82 6.66 9.05
C GLN A 69 -4.35 6.73 9.16
N LEU A 70 -4.90 6.71 10.38
CA LEU A 70 -6.34 6.92 10.61
C LEU A 70 -6.78 8.33 10.21
N LEU A 71 -5.97 9.34 10.51
CA LEU A 71 -6.27 10.72 10.13
C LEU A 71 -6.24 10.91 8.61
N VAL A 72 -5.24 10.35 7.92
CA VAL A 72 -5.15 10.38 6.45
C VAL A 72 -6.35 9.65 5.82
N SER A 73 -6.66 8.43 6.29
CA SER A 73 -7.80 7.66 5.79
C SER A 73 -9.13 8.39 6.01
N SER A 74 -9.30 9.00 7.19
CA SER A 74 -10.47 9.81 7.50
C SER A 74 -10.57 11.05 6.62
N SER A 75 -9.45 11.71 6.32
CA SER A 75 -9.43 12.88 5.45
C SER A 75 -9.89 12.50 4.05
N SER A 76 -9.40 11.38 3.50
CA SER A 76 -9.84 10.91 2.18
C SER A 76 -11.32 10.51 2.18
N LEU A 77 -11.83 9.85 3.21
CA LEU A 77 -13.27 9.55 3.31
C LEU A 77 -14.14 10.82 3.42
N THR A 78 -13.61 11.88 4.03
CA THR A 78 -14.38 13.11 4.27
C THR A 78 -14.31 14.07 3.08
N GLU A 79 -13.11 14.40 2.60
CA GLU A 79 -12.92 15.37 1.50
C GLU A 79 -13.11 14.68 0.14
N ASP A 80 -12.46 13.54 -0.08
CA ASP A 80 -12.42 12.90 -1.41
C ASP A 80 -13.69 12.11 -1.70
N PHE A 81 -14.36 11.57 -0.68
CA PHE A 81 -15.60 10.81 -0.85
C PHE A 81 -16.84 11.62 -0.43
N TYR A 82 -16.96 11.99 0.85
CA TYR A 82 -18.18 12.62 1.35
C TYR A 82 -18.46 13.98 0.70
N LYS A 83 -17.49 14.90 0.72
CA LYS A 83 -17.67 16.23 0.12
C LYS A 83 -17.77 16.15 -1.40
N ALA A 84 -16.89 15.40 -2.06
CA ALA A 84 -16.88 15.35 -3.53
C ALA A 84 -18.14 14.69 -4.14
N PHE A 85 -18.67 13.62 -3.52
CA PHE A 85 -19.73 12.80 -4.11
C PHE A 85 -21.09 12.88 -3.40
N LEU A 86 -21.13 13.06 -2.07
CA LEU A 86 -22.38 13.07 -1.29
C LEU A 86 -22.89 14.49 -1.04
N ARG A 87 -22.04 15.41 -0.56
CA ARG A 87 -22.46 16.75 -0.16
C ARG A 87 -21.37 17.81 -0.38
N LYS A 88 -21.36 18.39 -1.57
CA LYS A 88 -20.37 19.38 -2.03
C LYS A 88 -20.33 20.66 -1.19
N ASP A 89 -21.47 21.08 -0.68
CA ASP A 89 -21.62 22.30 0.12
C ASP A 89 -21.61 22.03 1.65
N ALA A 90 -20.98 20.93 2.08
CA ALA A 90 -20.87 20.60 3.50
C ALA A 90 -20.05 21.67 4.24
N SER A 91 -20.56 22.12 5.39
CA SER A 91 -19.88 23.11 6.24
C SER A 91 -18.67 22.50 6.96
N ASP A 92 -17.70 23.33 7.36
CA ASP A 92 -16.50 22.86 8.10
C ASP A 92 -16.86 22.08 9.39
N LYS A 93 -17.91 22.50 10.10
CA LYS A 93 -18.37 21.79 11.31
C LYS A 93 -18.88 20.39 10.99
N GLU A 94 -19.56 20.25 9.87
CA GLU A 94 -20.06 18.97 9.38
C GLU A 94 -18.91 18.07 8.92
N LEU A 95 -17.95 18.62 8.16
CA LEU A 95 -16.76 17.89 7.73
C LEU A 95 -15.95 17.38 8.92
N VAL A 96 -15.76 18.19 9.97
CA VAL A 96 -15.08 17.74 11.20
C VAL A 96 -15.85 16.60 11.88
N PHE A 97 -17.18 16.66 11.92
CA PHE A 97 -17.99 15.59 12.49
C PHE A 97 -17.90 14.30 11.68
N VAL A 98 -18.05 14.39 10.36
CA VAL A 98 -17.92 13.26 9.42
C VAL A 98 -16.51 12.66 9.49
N GLY A 99 -15.47 13.48 9.64
CA GLY A 99 -14.11 13.02 9.88
C GLY A 99 -14.00 12.18 11.14
N ARG A 100 -14.53 12.66 12.28
CA ARG A 100 -14.53 11.87 13.54
C ARG A 100 -15.26 10.54 13.39
N MET A 101 -16.39 10.51 12.68
CA MET A 101 -17.13 9.29 12.40
C MET A 101 -16.36 8.35 11.46
N SER A 102 -15.63 8.91 10.49
CA SER A 102 -14.78 8.15 9.58
C SER A 102 -13.61 7.50 10.31
N VAL A 103 -12.94 8.22 11.22
CA VAL A 103 -11.91 7.64 12.11
C VAL A 103 -12.48 6.48 12.91
N LEU A 104 -13.67 6.65 13.51
CA LEU A 104 -14.32 5.59 14.29
C LEU A 104 -14.63 4.37 13.42
N ALA A 105 -15.22 4.57 12.24
CA ALA A 105 -15.56 3.50 11.31
C ALA A 105 -14.32 2.72 10.84
N VAL A 106 -13.27 3.43 10.42
CA VAL A 106 -12.00 2.80 9.99
C VAL A 106 -11.35 2.04 11.15
N SER A 107 -11.38 2.59 12.36
CA SER A 107 -10.84 1.92 13.55
C SER A 107 -11.57 0.62 13.87
N LEU A 108 -12.92 0.60 13.75
CA LEU A 108 -13.71 -0.61 13.96
C LEU A 108 -13.39 -1.69 12.93
N VAL A 109 -13.24 -1.32 11.65
CA VAL A 109 -12.83 -2.25 10.58
C VAL A 109 -11.42 -2.79 10.85
N ALA A 110 -10.48 -1.94 11.25
CA ALA A 110 -9.12 -2.36 11.58
C ALA A 110 -9.10 -3.35 12.76
N ILE A 111 -9.87 -3.09 13.82
CA ILE A 111 -10.01 -4.01 14.96
C ILE A 111 -10.63 -5.35 14.51
N TRP A 112 -11.64 -5.31 13.65
CA TRP A 112 -12.27 -6.51 13.12
C TRP A 112 -11.29 -7.36 12.30
N LEU A 113 -10.50 -6.74 11.42
CA LEU A 113 -9.45 -7.43 10.65
C LEU A 113 -8.34 -7.98 11.55
N ALA A 114 -7.96 -7.26 12.61
CA ALA A 114 -6.94 -7.68 13.56
C ALA A 114 -7.41 -8.83 14.50
N TRP A 115 -8.70 -9.14 14.53
CA TRP A 115 -9.26 -10.14 15.44
C TRP A 115 -8.89 -11.59 15.06
N ASN A 116 -8.57 -11.85 13.79
CA ASN A 116 -8.19 -13.19 13.33
C ASN A 116 -6.67 -13.26 13.03
N PRO A 117 -5.84 -13.84 13.93
CA PRO A 117 -4.39 -13.79 13.84
C PRO A 117 -3.77 -14.88 12.94
N GLU A 118 -4.56 -15.52 12.07
CA GLU A 118 -4.05 -16.61 11.20
C GLU A 118 -3.00 -16.13 10.18
N ASN A 119 -2.99 -14.84 9.85
CA ASN A 119 -2.03 -14.24 8.91
C ASN A 119 -1.03 -13.35 9.65
N THR A 120 0.26 -13.46 9.29
CA THR A 120 1.30 -12.56 9.82
C THR A 120 1.10 -11.12 9.33
N ILE A 121 1.63 -10.13 10.04
CA ILE A 121 1.48 -8.72 9.64
C ILE A 121 2.10 -8.51 8.26
N LEU A 122 3.26 -9.12 8.01
CA LEU A 122 3.93 -9.06 6.71
C LEU A 122 3.05 -9.60 5.59
N SER A 123 2.36 -10.73 5.79
CA SER A 123 1.49 -11.32 4.77
C SER A 123 0.28 -10.43 4.47
N LEU A 124 -0.37 -9.89 5.51
CA LEU A 124 -1.51 -8.96 5.36
C LEU A 124 -1.09 -7.69 4.59
N VAL A 125 0.04 -7.11 4.98
CA VAL A 125 0.57 -5.89 4.35
C VAL A 125 1.00 -6.18 2.91
N SER A 126 1.72 -7.29 2.68
CA SER A 126 2.15 -7.71 1.34
C SER A 126 0.96 -7.88 0.39
N ASN A 127 -0.10 -8.55 0.84
CA ASN A 127 -1.32 -8.77 0.06
C ASN A 127 -2.01 -7.45 -0.31
N ALA A 128 -2.09 -6.50 0.64
CA ALA A 128 -2.64 -5.17 0.39
C ALA A 128 -1.80 -4.40 -0.65
N TRP A 129 -0.47 -4.40 -0.52
CA TRP A 129 0.43 -3.75 -1.47
C TRP A 129 0.40 -4.40 -2.85
N ALA A 130 0.25 -5.72 -2.95
CA ALA A 130 0.07 -6.41 -4.21
C ALA A 130 -1.20 -5.93 -4.93
N GLY A 131 -2.31 -5.81 -4.21
CA GLY A 131 -3.57 -5.30 -4.74
C GLY A 131 -3.46 -3.86 -5.25
N PHE A 132 -2.90 -2.97 -4.43
CA PHE A 132 -2.67 -1.57 -4.82
C PHE A 132 -1.70 -1.46 -6.01
N GLY A 133 -0.59 -2.18 -5.97
CA GLY A 133 0.41 -2.16 -7.04
C GLY A 133 -0.12 -2.67 -8.37
N ALA A 134 -0.93 -3.73 -8.36
CA ALA A 134 -1.58 -4.27 -9.55
C ALA A 134 -2.67 -3.34 -10.11
N ALA A 135 -3.47 -2.71 -9.24
CA ALA A 135 -4.56 -1.84 -9.66
C ALA A 135 -4.06 -0.47 -10.16
N PHE A 136 -3.19 0.19 -9.39
CA PHE A 136 -2.75 1.56 -9.66
C PHE A 136 -1.45 1.65 -10.44
N GLY A 137 -0.52 0.69 -10.28
CA GLY A 137 0.80 0.74 -10.93
C GLY A 137 0.72 0.94 -12.44
N PRO A 138 0.00 0.08 -13.18
CA PRO A 138 -0.19 0.23 -14.62
C PRO A 138 -0.88 1.54 -15.02
N VAL A 139 -1.86 1.99 -14.24
CA VAL A 139 -2.60 3.23 -14.50
C VAL A 139 -1.70 4.45 -14.38
N VAL A 140 -0.91 4.53 -13.30
CA VAL A 140 0.02 5.65 -13.07
C VAL A 140 1.06 5.69 -14.18
N ILE A 141 1.67 4.54 -14.52
CA ILE A 141 2.68 4.48 -15.59
C ILE A 141 2.06 4.89 -16.93
N LEU A 142 0.94 4.29 -17.33
CA LEU A 142 0.32 4.59 -18.62
C LEU A 142 -0.27 6.01 -18.67
N SER A 143 -0.71 6.60 -17.57
CA SER A 143 -1.16 8.00 -17.55
C SER A 143 -0.05 8.99 -17.93
N LEU A 144 1.20 8.67 -17.59
CA LEU A 144 2.34 9.56 -17.82
C LEU A 144 2.97 9.34 -19.20
N PHE A 145 2.92 8.11 -19.72
CA PHE A 145 3.64 7.75 -20.95
C PHE A 145 2.73 7.44 -22.14
N TRP A 146 1.42 7.32 -21.95
CA TRP A 146 0.50 6.93 -23.02
C TRP A 146 -0.67 7.88 -23.20
N LYS A 147 -0.52 8.81 -24.15
CA LYS A 147 -1.52 9.82 -24.53
C LYS A 147 -2.92 9.27 -24.81
N ARG A 148 -3.03 8.00 -25.21
CA ARG A 148 -4.32 7.37 -25.58
C ARG A 148 -5.13 6.88 -24.38
N MET A 149 -4.56 6.83 -23.18
CA MET A 149 -5.26 6.32 -22.01
C MET A 149 -6.48 7.19 -21.67
N ASN A 150 -7.65 6.58 -21.51
CA ASN A 150 -8.88 7.28 -21.14
C ASN A 150 -9.46 6.76 -19.82
N ARG A 151 -10.49 7.46 -19.31
CA ARG A 151 -11.15 7.13 -18.03
C ARG A 151 -11.65 5.68 -17.96
N ASN A 152 -12.24 5.17 -19.05
CA ASN A 152 -12.80 3.82 -19.07
C ASN A 152 -11.71 2.75 -19.06
N GLY A 153 -10.62 2.97 -19.79
CA GLY A 153 -9.43 2.12 -19.76
C GLY A 153 -8.77 2.10 -18.39
N ALA A 154 -8.62 3.27 -17.75
CA ALA A 154 -8.08 3.37 -16.39
C ALA A 154 -8.94 2.60 -15.37
N LEU A 155 -10.28 2.78 -15.41
CA LEU A 155 -11.20 2.06 -14.53
C LEU A 155 -11.17 0.55 -14.77
N ALA A 156 -11.19 0.11 -16.04
CA ALA A 156 -11.10 -1.30 -16.39
C ALA A 156 -9.78 -1.93 -15.91
N GLY A 157 -8.67 -1.21 -16.04
CA GLY A 157 -7.36 -1.58 -15.49
C GLY A 157 -7.36 -1.80 -13.99
N MET A 158 -7.81 -0.78 -13.24
CA MET A 158 -7.87 -0.85 -11.78
C MET A 158 -8.70 -2.05 -11.30
N LEU A 159 -9.88 -2.25 -11.91
CA LEU A 159 -10.75 -3.38 -11.57
C LEU A 159 -10.11 -4.72 -11.95
N ALA A 160 -9.55 -4.86 -13.15
CA ALA A 160 -8.89 -6.08 -13.58
C ALA A 160 -7.71 -6.46 -12.67
N GLY A 161 -6.86 -5.49 -12.32
CA GLY A 161 -5.74 -5.70 -11.39
C GLY A 161 -6.21 -6.12 -10.01
N ALA A 162 -7.16 -5.38 -9.42
CA ALA A 162 -7.69 -5.69 -8.09
C ALA A 162 -8.37 -7.07 -8.04
N ILE A 163 -9.23 -7.38 -9.01
CA ILE A 163 -9.92 -8.67 -9.09
C ILE A 163 -8.92 -9.81 -9.28
N THR A 164 -7.88 -9.62 -10.11
CA THR A 164 -6.85 -10.64 -10.34
C THR A 164 -6.13 -10.98 -9.03
N VAL A 165 -5.71 -9.96 -8.27
CA VAL A 165 -5.02 -10.20 -6.99
C VAL A 165 -5.95 -10.90 -6.00
N LEU A 166 -7.20 -10.46 -5.86
CA LEU A 166 -8.17 -11.12 -4.98
C LEU A 166 -8.42 -12.57 -5.40
N PHE A 167 -8.51 -12.84 -6.71
CA PHE A 167 -8.63 -14.19 -7.23
C PHE A 167 -7.38 -15.04 -6.99
N TRP A 168 -6.19 -14.44 -6.98
CA TRP A 168 -4.95 -15.16 -6.70
C TRP A 168 -4.81 -15.54 -5.22
N ILE A 169 -5.26 -14.67 -4.33
CA ILE A 169 -5.20 -14.86 -2.87
C ILE A 169 -6.33 -15.78 -2.39
N TYR A 170 -7.57 -15.54 -2.83
CA TYR A 170 -8.77 -16.20 -2.29
C TYR A 170 -9.43 -17.18 -3.27
N GLY A 171 -8.92 -17.28 -4.50
CA GLY A 171 -9.46 -18.18 -5.51
C GLY A 171 -9.12 -19.65 -5.26
N PRO A 172 -9.59 -20.53 -6.17
CA PRO A 172 -9.47 -21.97 -6.02
C PRO A 172 -8.01 -22.40 -5.93
N THR A 173 -7.75 -23.38 -5.05
CA THR A 173 -6.44 -23.97 -4.89
C THR A 173 -6.13 -24.91 -6.04
N PHE A 174 -4.94 -24.80 -6.62
CA PHE A 174 -4.43 -25.72 -7.62
C PHE A 174 -3.47 -26.68 -6.92
N GLY A 175 -3.84 -27.97 -6.88
CA GLY A 175 -3.00 -28.98 -6.21
C GLY A 175 -2.95 -28.88 -4.68
N GLY A 176 -3.91 -28.18 -4.06
CA GLY A 176 -4.00 -28.00 -2.60
C GLY A 176 -3.45 -26.66 -2.10
N GLU A 177 -2.75 -25.89 -2.93
CA GLU A 177 -2.16 -24.59 -2.60
C GLU A 177 -2.79 -23.46 -3.42
N HIS A 178 -2.80 -22.24 -2.87
CA HIS A 178 -3.25 -21.05 -3.60
C HIS A 178 -2.25 -20.66 -4.71
N LEU A 179 -2.73 -19.97 -5.74
CA LEU A 179 -1.90 -19.54 -6.88
C LEU A 179 -0.75 -18.61 -6.44
N SER A 180 -0.92 -17.91 -5.33
CA SER A 180 0.09 -17.09 -4.65
C SER A 180 1.36 -17.85 -4.27
N ALA A 181 1.24 -19.15 -3.99
CA ALA A 181 2.39 -20.00 -3.65
C ALA A 181 3.32 -20.23 -4.85
N TYR A 182 2.81 -20.10 -6.08
CA TYR A 182 3.56 -20.36 -7.31
C TYR A 182 4.05 -19.07 -7.96
N VAL A 183 3.20 -18.04 -7.99
CA VAL A 183 3.52 -16.75 -8.60
C VAL A 183 3.00 -15.64 -7.71
N TYR A 184 3.88 -14.70 -7.37
CA TYR A 184 3.52 -13.53 -6.60
C TYR A 184 2.41 -12.73 -7.31
N GLU A 185 1.33 -12.45 -6.58
CA GLU A 185 0.01 -12.01 -7.08
C GLU A 185 0.07 -10.67 -7.83
N ILE A 186 1.03 -9.81 -7.49
CA ILE A 186 1.22 -8.53 -8.17
C ILE A 186 1.57 -8.73 -9.64
N VAL A 187 2.30 -9.80 -10.00
CA VAL A 187 2.80 -10.02 -11.35
C VAL A 187 1.65 -10.26 -12.33
N PRO A 188 0.78 -11.28 -12.15
CA PRO A 188 -0.37 -11.46 -13.02
C PRO A 188 -1.35 -10.27 -12.93
N GLY A 189 -1.54 -9.69 -11.74
CA GLY A 189 -2.41 -8.54 -11.56
C GLY A 189 -1.96 -7.31 -12.38
N PHE A 190 -0.67 -7.00 -12.37
CA PHE A 190 -0.10 -5.90 -13.12
C PHE A 190 -0.22 -6.13 -14.64
N ILE A 191 0.03 -7.35 -15.10
CA ILE A 191 -0.09 -7.72 -16.52
C ILE A 191 -1.54 -7.57 -16.99
N LEU A 192 -2.50 -8.18 -16.26
CA LEU A 192 -3.91 -8.14 -16.65
C LEU A 192 -4.51 -6.73 -16.55
N SER A 193 -4.10 -5.95 -15.54
CA SER A 193 -4.44 -4.53 -15.46
C SER A 193 -3.90 -3.75 -16.66
N THR A 194 -2.63 -3.93 -17.03
CA THR A 194 -2.03 -3.28 -18.21
C THR A 194 -2.77 -3.66 -19.50
N LEU A 195 -3.07 -4.94 -19.70
CA LEU A 195 -3.81 -5.43 -20.87
C LEU A 195 -5.22 -4.84 -20.91
N ALA A 196 -5.93 -4.81 -19.78
CA ALA A 196 -7.26 -4.21 -19.69
C ALA A 196 -7.21 -2.72 -20.05
N ILE A 197 -6.23 -1.97 -19.55
CA ILE A 197 -6.07 -0.54 -19.90
C ILE A 197 -5.88 -0.38 -21.40
N ILE A 198 -4.99 -1.16 -22.01
CA ILE A 198 -4.69 -1.05 -23.45
C ILE A 198 -5.92 -1.41 -24.29
N ILE A 199 -6.59 -2.52 -23.98
CA ILE A 199 -7.76 -3.00 -24.71
C ILE A 199 -8.88 -1.96 -24.59
N PHE A 200 -9.29 -1.62 -23.37
CA PHE A 200 -10.44 -0.74 -23.17
C PHE A 200 -10.16 0.69 -23.62
N SER A 201 -8.94 1.22 -23.52
CA SER A 201 -8.62 2.56 -24.06
C SER A 201 -8.63 2.62 -25.59
N LYS A 202 -8.42 1.49 -26.28
CA LYS A 202 -8.52 1.42 -27.74
C LYS A 202 -9.95 1.19 -28.23
N PHE A 203 -10.75 0.43 -27.49
CA PHE A 203 -12.15 0.15 -27.86
C PHE A 203 -13.13 1.26 -27.46
N THR A 204 -12.76 2.11 -26.49
CA THR A 204 -13.61 3.22 -26.05
C THR A 204 -13.17 4.56 -26.66
N ALA A 205 -13.99 5.59 -26.43
CA ALA A 205 -13.79 6.94 -26.96
C ALA A 205 -12.41 7.51 -26.63
N GLU A 206 -11.95 8.44 -27.47
CA GLU A 206 -10.69 9.13 -27.22
C GLU A 206 -10.73 9.89 -25.88
N PRO A 207 -9.57 10.12 -25.23
CA PRO A 207 -9.50 11.00 -24.06
C PRO A 207 -10.05 12.38 -24.41
N GLU A 208 -10.65 13.06 -23.44
CA GLU A 208 -11.16 14.43 -23.60
C GLU A 208 -10.07 15.36 -24.13
N GLN A 209 -10.45 16.33 -24.97
CA GLN A 209 -9.51 17.25 -25.62
C GLN A 209 -8.61 17.95 -24.60
N GLU A 210 -9.17 18.39 -23.47
CA GLU A 210 -8.41 19.02 -22.38
C GLU A 210 -7.29 18.11 -21.83
N LEU A 211 -7.53 16.80 -21.71
CA LEU A 211 -6.51 15.84 -21.26
C LEU A 211 -5.44 15.65 -22.32
N GLN A 212 -5.81 15.65 -23.59
CA GLN A 212 -4.85 15.57 -24.69
C GLN A 212 -3.96 16.81 -24.75
N ASP A 213 -4.54 17.99 -24.55
CA ASP A 213 -3.83 19.27 -24.57
C ASP A 213 -2.84 19.34 -23.39
N LYS A 214 -3.26 18.93 -22.19
CA LYS A 214 -2.38 18.80 -21.01
C LYS A 214 -1.21 17.83 -21.24
N PHE A 215 -1.44 16.73 -21.96
CA PHE A 215 -0.38 15.78 -22.30
C PHE A 215 0.65 16.41 -23.25
N VAL A 216 0.18 17.17 -24.25
CA VAL A 216 1.06 17.90 -25.18
C VAL A 216 1.83 19.02 -24.47
N GLU A 217 1.19 19.75 -23.56
CA GLU A 217 1.85 20.74 -22.71
C GLU A 217 2.98 20.09 -21.90
N MET A 218 2.71 18.97 -21.24
CA MET A 218 3.71 18.20 -20.50
C MET A 218 4.89 17.79 -21.40
N GLU A 219 4.63 17.26 -22.61
CA GLU A 219 5.69 16.91 -23.56
C GLU A 219 6.54 18.13 -23.94
N SER A 220 5.92 19.28 -24.19
CA SER A 220 6.63 20.51 -24.55
C SER A 220 7.53 21.03 -23.42
N VAL A 221 7.07 20.97 -22.17
CA VAL A 221 7.85 21.37 -21.00
C VAL A 221 9.05 20.45 -20.80
N ILE A 222 8.87 19.14 -21.01
CA ILE A 222 9.96 18.15 -20.94
C ILE A 222 11.00 18.42 -22.03
N ASP A 223 10.56 18.62 -23.27
CA ASP A 223 11.45 18.90 -24.40
C ASP A 223 12.24 20.19 -24.20
N ASP A 224 11.59 21.26 -23.73
CA ASP A 224 12.25 22.53 -23.42
C ASP A 224 13.28 22.37 -22.29
N TYR A 225 13.02 21.53 -21.28
CA TYR A 225 13.98 21.28 -20.21
C TYR A 225 15.23 20.53 -20.70
N TYR A 226 15.07 19.55 -21.61
CA TYR A 226 16.20 18.76 -22.12
C TYR A 226 16.90 19.36 -23.34
N HIS A 227 16.24 20.25 -24.08
CA HIS A 227 16.75 20.80 -25.35
C HIS A 227 16.83 22.33 -25.39
N GLY A 228 16.20 23.04 -24.44
CA GLY A 228 16.25 24.50 -24.33
C GLY A 228 17.60 25.07 -23.87
N ASP A 229 18.38 24.29 -23.11
CA ASP A 229 19.70 24.72 -22.58
C ASP A 229 20.82 24.69 -23.64
N LYS A 230 20.53 24.26 -24.88
CA LYS A 230 21.49 24.25 -26.01
C LYS A 230 21.45 25.52 -26.88
N LYS A 231 20.65 26.53 -26.51
CA LYS A 231 20.48 27.76 -27.29
C LYS A 231 20.95 29.05 -26.58
N GLY A 232 21.69 28.92 -25.46
CA GLY A 232 22.33 30.04 -24.75
C GLY A 232 23.79 30.23 -25.15
#